data_AF-A0A924R5I4-F1
#
_entry.id   AF-A0A924R5I4-F1
#
_cell.length_a   1.000
_cell.length_b   1.000
_cell.length_c   1.000
_cell.angle_alpha   90.00
_cell.angle_beta   90.00
_cell.angle_gamma   90.00
#
_symmetry.space_group_name_H-M   'P 1'
#
loop_
_entity.id
_entity.type
_entity.pdbx_description
1 polymer ?
#
loop_
_entity_poly.entity_id
_entity_poly.type
_entity_poly.pdbx_seq_one_letter_code
_entity_poly.pdbx_strand_id
1 'polypeptide(L)'
;MASFAVEGIRYFNHARAAGVSTAGDLTYTFNRANGIDGKLRSAGHTRAFYWANTNAWETDIRDTDKGGDDVHWADNVDLFWIETHGNHEADGRARLLYDIAQTNWRTYSDQWQLGENWNAEWVMAYSCDTVDRNHVAGLWNIFARLHMYCGAWGEMWDGTTTDECGEDVGDNLIHGDTVSHAWHDGVSDWWVDNHPITVCVGDAATWNNGNIRWDRSTINRDHFWGHGNVEPDLGPAQQACILWYWTEG
;
A
#
# COMPACT_ATOMS: atom_id res chain seq x y z
N MET A 1 5.66 5.38 -18.90
CA MET A 1 5.87 4.00 -18.41
C MET A 1 6.27 4.11 -16.96
N ALA A 2 5.57 3.40 -16.09
CA ALA A 2 5.85 3.45 -14.66
C ALA A 2 7.00 2.51 -14.25
N SER A 3 7.66 2.83 -13.15
CA SER A 3 8.46 1.89 -12.34
C SER A 3 7.61 1.35 -11.17
N PHE A 4 7.84 0.11 -10.78
CA PHE A 4 7.14 -0.47 -9.62
C PHE A 4 8.05 -1.44 -8.87
N ALA A 5 7.69 -1.75 -7.64
CA ALA A 5 8.36 -2.77 -6.84
C ALA A 5 7.38 -3.63 -6.05
N VAL A 6 7.87 -4.81 -5.66
CA VAL A 6 7.09 -5.83 -4.97
C VAL A 6 7.90 -6.37 -3.79
N GLU A 7 7.27 -6.45 -2.63
CA GLU A 7 7.70 -7.25 -1.49
C GLU A 7 6.65 -8.30 -1.14
N GLY A 8 7.08 -9.56 -1.04
CA GLY A 8 6.23 -10.67 -0.60
C GLY A 8 6.84 -11.44 0.56
N ILE A 9 6.24 -11.39 1.73
CA ILE A 9 6.71 -12.07 2.93
C ILE A 9 5.75 -13.19 3.29
N ARG A 10 6.16 -14.43 2.98
CA ARG A 10 5.36 -15.64 3.21
C ARG A 10 5.67 -16.29 4.55
N TYR A 11 6.94 -16.43 4.86
CA TYR A 11 7.38 -17.13 6.08
C TYR A 11 7.55 -16.15 7.23
N PHE A 12 7.18 -16.57 8.44
CA PHE A 12 7.38 -15.80 9.67
C PHE A 12 8.00 -16.65 10.77
N ASN A 13 8.70 -17.73 10.40
CA ASN A 13 9.30 -18.65 11.35
C ASN A 13 10.41 -17.99 12.18
N HIS A 14 11.13 -17.01 11.62
CA HIS A 14 12.17 -16.31 12.36
C HIS A 14 11.54 -15.33 13.35
N ALA A 15 10.52 -14.58 12.94
CA ALA A 15 9.76 -13.69 13.83
C ALA A 15 9.11 -14.47 14.99
N ARG A 16 8.55 -15.66 14.71
CA ARG A 16 8.03 -16.56 15.75
C ARG A 16 9.14 -17.08 16.67
N ALA A 17 10.26 -17.52 16.13
CA ALA A 17 11.39 -18.02 16.92
C ALA A 17 12.00 -16.93 17.83
N ALA A 18 11.97 -15.68 17.39
CA ALA A 18 12.40 -14.52 18.17
C ALA A 18 11.37 -14.04 19.21
N GLY A 19 10.19 -14.67 19.29
CA GLY A 19 9.12 -14.27 20.21
C GLY A 19 8.46 -12.94 19.86
N VAL A 20 8.65 -12.44 18.64
CA VAL A 20 8.13 -11.16 18.18
C VAL A 20 6.64 -11.26 17.84
N SER A 21 6.23 -12.35 17.19
CA SER A 21 4.88 -12.56 16.69
C SER A 21 4.46 -14.02 16.86
N THR A 22 3.16 -14.29 16.88
CA THR A 22 2.58 -15.64 16.78
C THR A 22 1.93 -15.90 15.42
N ALA A 23 2.00 -14.94 14.50
CA ALA A 23 1.37 -15.02 13.19
C ALA A 23 1.91 -16.22 12.38
N GLY A 24 1.00 -16.91 11.68
CA GLY A 24 1.32 -18.05 10.80
C GLY A 24 1.99 -17.62 9.50
N ASP A 25 2.38 -18.59 8.68
CA ASP A 25 2.89 -18.33 7.33
C ASP A 25 1.73 -18.07 6.36
N LEU A 26 1.95 -17.24 5.34
CA LEU A 26 0.99 -16.91 4.29
C LEU A 26 1.24 -17.79 3.06
N THR A 27 0.28 -18.63 2.72
CA THR A 27 0.41 -19.68 1.69
C THR A 27 0.43 -19.11 0.28
N TYR A 28 -0.38 -18.10 -0.02
CA TYR A 28 -0.66 -17.61 -1.38
C TYR A 28 0.04 -16.30 -1.73
N THR A 29 0.97 -15.82 -0.90
CA THR A 29 1.69 -14.56 -1.12
C THR A 29 2.38 -14.47 -2.48
N PHE A 30 3.01 -15.56 -2.92
CA PHE A 30 3.66 -15.54 -4.23
C PHE A 30 2.70 -15.78 -5.39
N ASN A 31 1.45 -16.16 -5.16
CA ASN A 31 0.45 -16.17 -6.23
C ASN A 31 0.06 -14.72 -6.55
N ARG A 32 -0.35 -13.96 -5.53
CA ARG A 32 -0.71 -12.54 -5.66
C ARG A 32 0.45 -11.67 -6.10
N ALA A 33 1.61 -11.76 -5.42
CA ALA A 33 2.78 -10.95 -5.76
C ALA A 33 3.31 -11.20 -7.19
N ASN A 34 3.27 -12.45 -7.67
CA ASN A 34 3.61 -12.73 -9.07
C ASN A 34 2.51 -12.30 -10.05
N GLY A 35 1.24 -12.32 -9.63
CA GLY A 35 0.11 -11.82 -10.41
C GLY A 35 0.28 -10.35 -10.78
N ILE A 36 0.45 -9.48 -9.77
CA ILE A 36 0.65 -8.04 -10.02
C ILE A 36 1.94 -7.78 -10.82
N ASP A 37 3.05 -8.43 -10.43
CA ASP A 37 4.33 -8.35 -11.15
C ASP A 37 4.18 -8.69 -12.64
N GLY A 38 3.48 -9.80 -12.92
CA GLY A 38 3.24 -10.30 -14.26
C GLY A 38 2.43 -9.33 -15.11
N LYS A 39 1.33 -8.80 -14.58
CA LYS A 39 0.46 -7.86 -15.30
C LYS A 39 1.17 -6.55 -15.61
N LEU A 40 1.79 -5.93 -14.61
CA LEU A 40 2.48 -4.66 -14.81
C LEU A 40 3.65 -4.82 -15.82
N ARG A 41 4.42 -5.91 -15.73
CA ARG A 41 5.46 -6.19 -16.73
C ARG A 41 4.90 -6.46 -18.13
N SER A 42 3.77 -7.15 -18.24
CA SER A 42 3.15 -7.46 -19.54
C SER A 42 2.67 -6.19 -20.26
N ALA A 43 2.26 -5.17 -19.51
CA ALA A 43 1.94 -3.84 -20.02
C ALA A 43 3.18 -2.95 -20.26
N GLY A 44 4.39 -3.47 -20.00
CA GLY A 44 5.67 -2.82 -20.31
C GLY A 44 6.26 -1.98 -19.18
N HIS A 45 5.67 -1.99 -17.98
CA HIS A 45 6.21 -1.27 -16.83
C HIS A 45 7.52 -1.90 -16.35
N THR A 46 8.36 -1.09 -15.71
CA THR A 46 9.69 -1.53 -15.26
C THR A 46 9.64 -1.93 -13.79
N ARG A 47 9.96 -3.19 -13.52
CA ARG A 47 10.19 -3.63 -12.15
C ARG A 47 11.54 -3.13 -11.66
N ALA A 48 11.55 -2.27 -10.65
CA ALA A 48 12.76 -1.85 -9.97
C ALA A 48 13.32 -3.00 -9.12
N PHE A 49 12.46 -3.63 -8.32
CA PHE A 49 12.84 -4.78 -7.51
C PHE A 49 11.67 -5.74 -7.21
N TYR A 50 12.03 -6.94 -6.75
CA TYR A 50 11.09 -7.96 -6.28
C TYR A 50 11.74 -8.70 -5.12
N TRP A 51 11.47 -8.28 -3.89
CA TRP A 51 12.04 -8.89 -2.68
C TRP A 51 11.07 -9.89 -2.07
N ALA A 52 11.63 -10.92 -1.46
CA ALA A 52 10.86 -12.03 -0.91
C ALA A 52 11.42 -12.51 0.43
N ASN A 53 10.53 -12.75 1.38
CA ASN A 53 10.85 -13.28 2.71
C ASN A 53 11.99 -12.49 3.38
N THR A 54 13.11 -13.15 3.68
CA THR A 54 14.26 -12.59 4.39
C THR A 54 15.09 -11.59 3.58
N ASN A 55 14.70 -11.33 2.33
CA ASN A 55 15.28 -10.28 1.49
C ASN A 55 14.41 -9.02 1.42
N ALA A 56 13.23 -9.02 2.05
CA ALA A 56 12.44 -7.82 2.28
C ALA A 56 12.79 -7.27 3.66
N TRP A 57 13.07 -5.98 3.76
CA TRP A 57 13.51 -5.37 5.01
C TRP A 57 12.65 -4.19 5.39
N GLU A 58 12.46 -4.05 6.69
CA GLU A 58 11.55 -3.07 7.25
C GLU A 58 12.11 -1.63 7.19
N THR A 59 13.33 -1.48 6.69
CA THR A 59 13.98 -0.21 6.31
C THR A 59 13.63 0.25 4.90
N ASP A 60 13.14 -0.63 4.02
CA ASP A 60 12.93 -0.32 2.59
C ASP A 60 11.73 0.62 2.37
N ILE A 61 10.80 0.68 3.33
CA ILE A 61 9.68 1.66 3.37
C ILE A 61 9.88 2.75 4.44
N ARG A 62 10.94 2.65 5.24
CA ARG A 62 11.18 3.58 6.33
C ARG A 62 11.96 4.78 5.80
N ASP A 63 11.54 5.96 6.24
CA ASP A 63 12.24 7.21 5.94
C ASP A 63 13.70 7.17 6.38
N THR A 64 14.57 7.69 5.52
CA THR A 64 16.01 7.84 5.75
C THR A 64 16.29 8.62 7.04
N ASP A 65 15.53 9.67 7.35
CA ASP A 65 15.68 10.43 8.61
C ASP A 65 15.20 9.66 9.85
N LYS A 66 14.55 8.51 9.65
CA LYS A 66 14.16 7.54 10.71
C LYS A 66 15.03 6.28 10.70
N GLY A 67 16.16 6.31 9.99
CA GLY A 67 17.10 5.21 9.89
C GLY A 67 16.63 4.08 8.97
N GLY A 68 15.84 4.43 7.95
CA GLY A 68 15.53 3.57 6.82
C GLY A 68 16.34 3.90 5.57
N ASP A 69 15.85 3.47 4.42
CA ASP A 69 16.50 3.62 3.11
C ASP A 69 15.47 3.75 1.97
N ASP A 70 14.25 4.20 2.28
CA ASP A 70 13.14 4.32 1.33
C ASP A 70 13.48 5.07 0.04
N VAL A 71 14.34 6.10 0.10
CA VAL A 71 14.85 6.85 -1.07
C VAL A 71 15.48 5.97 -2.16
N HIS A 72 16.01 4.79 -1.82
CA HIS A 72 16.54 3.84 -2.80
C HIS A 72 15.53 2.72 -3.14
N TRP A 73 14.46 2.60 -2.37
CA TRP A 73 13.49 1.51 -2.40
C TRP A 73 12.06 2.03 -2.60
N ALA A 74 11.21 2.04 -1.56
CA ALA A 74 9.79 2.36 -1.69
C ALA A 74 9.53 3.74 -2.31
N ASP A 75 10.37 4.74 -2.01
CA ASP A 75 10.23 6.11 -2.53
C ASP A 75 10.77 6.29 -3.96
N ASN A 76 11.55 5.33 -4.46
CA ASN A 76 12.17 5.37 -5.79
C ASN A 76 11.34 4.70 -6.89
N VAL A 77 10.10 4.31 -6.60
CA VAL A 77 9.18 3.67 -7.55
C VAL A 77 7.84 4.37 -7.56
N ASP A 78 7.12 4.29 -8.66
CA ASP A 78 5.77 4.89 -8.78
C ASP A 78 4.74 4.13 -7.93
N LEU A 79 4.84 2.80 -7.93
CA LEU A 79 3.98 1.90 -7.16
C LEU A 79 4.81 0.91 -6.34
N PHE A 80 4.54 0.85 -5.04
CA PHE A 80 5.12 -0.11 -4.11
C PHE A 80 4.05 -1.08 -3.60
N TRP A 81 4.13 -2.35 -4.03
CA TRP A 81 3.29 -3.42 -3.51
C TRP A 81 4.01 -4.15 -2.38
N ILE A 82 3.34 -4.34 -1.25
CA ILE A 82 3.82 -5.15 -0.13
C ILE A 82 2.73 -6.12 0.34
N GLU A 83 3.10 -7.38 0.53
CA GLU A 83 2.25 -8.39 1.12
C GLU A 83 2.91 -9.02 2.35
N THR A 84 2.22 -8.90 3.49
CA THR A 84 2.66 -9.40 4.79
C THR A 84 1.51 -9.39 5.81
N HIS A 85 1.78 -9.78 7.05
CA HIS A 85 0.86 -9.51 8.17
C HIS A 85 0.86 -8.03 8.54
N GLY A 86 -0.34 -7.47 8.67
CA GLY A 86 -0.56 -6.09 9.09
C GLY A 86 -1.21 -5.97 10.47
N ASN A 87 -1.21 -4.75 10.99
CA ASN A 87 -2.06 -4.28 12.06
C ASN A 87 -2.01 -2.75 12.15
N HIS A 88 -2.62 -2.17 13.18
CA HIS A 88 -2.45 -0.78 13.54
C HIS A 88 -2.21 -0.62 15.05
N GLU A 89 -1.65 0.50 15.45
CA GLU A 89 -1.53 0.90 16.85
C GLU A 89 -2.80 1.65 17.30
N ALA A 90 -2.95 1.89 18.60
CA ALA A 90 -4.16 2.51 19.17
C ALA A 90 -4.42 3.95 18.68
N ASP A 91 -3.41 4.61 18.14
CA ASP A 91 -3.48 5.95 17.54
C ASP A 91 -3.65 5.91 16.00
N GLY A 92 -3.92 4.74 15.43
CA GLY A 92 -4.17 4.56 14.00
C GLY A 92 -2.92 4.45 13.12
N ARG A 93 -1.72 4.38 13.72
CA ARG A 93 -0.48 4.14 12.94
C ARG A 93 -0.49 2.72 12.37
N ALA A 94 -0.28 2.57 11.06
CA ALA A 94 -0.14 1.26 10.44
C ALA A 94 1.12 0.55 10.93
N ARG A 95 1.08 -0.77 10.92
CA ARG A 95 2.18 -1.65 11.33
C ARG A 95 2.26 -2.84 10.39
N LEU A 96 3.45 -3.09 9.85
CA LEU A 96 3.72 -4.26 9.01
C LEU A 96 4.76 -5.15 9.68
N LEU A 97 4.61 -6.47 9.55
CA LEU A 97 5.53 -7.47 10.09
C LEU A 97 6.54 -7.91 9.04
N TYR A 98 7.77 -8.22 9.43
CA TYR A 98 8.78 -8.82 8.56
C TYR A 98 9.24 -10.15 9.15
N ASP A 99 9.70 -11.07 8.29
CA ASP A 99 10.22 -12.36 8.77
C ASP A 99 11.51 -12.16 9.53
N ILE A 100 12.41 -11.30 9.06
CA ILE A 100 13.70 -11.01 9.67
C ILE A 100 13.83 -9.51 9.94
N ALA A 101 14.54 -9.15 11.00
CA ALA A 101 14.90 -7.76 11.26
C ALA A 101 16.22 -7.40 10.60
N GLN A 102 16.24 -6.27 9.87
CA GLN A 102 17.49 -5.56 9.65
C GLN A 102 17.84 -4.73 10.88
N THR A 103 16.88 -3.94 11.37
CA THR A 103 16.99 -3.18 12.62
C THR A 103 15.81 -3.44 13.57
N ASN A 104 14.62 -3.66 13.03
CA ASN A 104 13.39 -3.98 13.73
C ASN A 104 12.67 -5.13 13.00
N TRP A 105 11.75 -5.83 13.66
CA TRP A 105 10.94 -6.88 12.98
C TRP A 105 9.62 -6.33 12.42
N ARG A 106 9.37 -5.05 12.68
CA ARG A 106 8.16 -4.33 12.32
C ARG A 106 8.52 -2.95 11.86
N THR A 107 7.76 -2.42 10.93
CA THR A 107 7.78 -1.01 10.55
C THR A 107 6.45 -0.37 10.87
N TYR A 108 6.47 0.94 11.12
CA TYR A 108 5.33 1.70 11.63
C TYR A 108 5.16 2.98 10.81
N SER A 109 3.93 3.38 10.54
CA SER A 109 3.64 4.51 9.65
C SER A 109 4.12 5.88 10.13
N ASP A 110 4.42 6.05 11.42
CA ASP A 110 5.08 7.27 11.90
C ASP A 110 6.57 7.35 11.58
N GLN A 111 7.12 6.29 11.00
CA GLN A 111 8.48 6.23 10.48
C GLN A 111 8.53 6.24 8.95
N TRP A 112 7.38 6.37 8.29
CA TRP A 112 7.29 6.50 6.84
C TRP A 112 7.05 7.95 6.50
N GLN A 113 7.67 8.43 5.43
CA GLN A 113 7.45 9.76 4.88
C GLN A 113 7.61 9.63 3.37
N LEU A 114 6.52 9.35 2.67
CA LEU A 114 6.58 8.82 1.31
C LEU A 114 6.28 9.88 0.25
N GLY A 115 7.05 9.83 -0.83
CA GLY A 115 6.96 10.73 -1.98
C GLY A 115 7.86 11.97 -1.88
N GLU A 116 8.91 11.98 -1.04
CA GLU A 116 9.68 13.20 -0.67
C GLU A 116 10.51 13.86 -1.81
N ASN A 117 9.84 14.41 -2.82
CA ASN A 117 10.42 14.76 -4.12
C ASN A 117 11.01 13.55 -4.87
N TRP A 118 10.51 12.36 -4.54
CA TRP A 118 10.79 11.10 -5.21
C TRP A 118 9.55 10.61 -5.95
N ASN A 119 9.55 9.36 -6.39
CA ASN A 119 8.54 8.85 -7.32
C ASN A 119 7.38 8.12 -6.63
N ALA A 120 7.37 7.88 -5.32
CA ALA A 120 6.27 7.15 -4.69
C ALA A 120 4.92 7.89 -4.79
N GLU A 121 4.07 7.44 -5.71
CA GLU A 121 2.68 7.88 -5.79
C GLU A 121 1.72 6.93 -5.06
N TRP A 122 1.95 5.62 -5.14
CA TRP A 122 1.01 4.64 -4.57
C TRP A 122 1.69 3.52 -3.78
N VAL A 123 1.22 3.29 -2.55
CA VAL A 123 1.54 2.09 -1.77
C VAL A 123 0.32 1.18 -1.75
N MET A 124 0.52 -0.11 -2.01
CA MET A 124 -0.50 -1.15 -1.92
C MET A 124 -0.07 -2.22 -0.93
N ALA A 125 -0.67 -2.22 0.25
CA ALA A 125 -0.40 -3.16 1.33
C ALA A 125 -1.50 -4.21 1.42
N TYR A 126 -1.25 -5.40 0.85
CA TYR A 126 -2.10 -6.57 1.09
C TYR A 126 -1.78 -7.12 2.48
N SER A 127 -2.40 -6.51 3.49
CA SER A 127 -2.09 -6.72 4.90
C SER A 127 -3.28 -6.32 5.78
N CYS A 128 -3.66 -7.19 6.72
CA CYS A 128 -4.82 -6.96 7.60
C CYS A 128 -4.69 -5.69 8.44
N ASP A 129 -5.82 -5.04 8.71
CA ASP A 129 -5.98 -4.02 9.76
C ASP A 129 -4.92 -2.89 9.71
N THR A 130 -4.43 -2.51 8.53
CA THR A 130 -3.43 -1.44 8.42
C THR A 130 -4.03 -0.04 8.54
N VAL A 131 -5.35 0.08 8.48
CA VAL A 131 -6.07 1.36 8.63
C VAL A 131 -7.19 1.25 9.66
N ASP A 132 -7.05 1.93 10.79
CA ASP A 132 -8.14 2.05 11.76
C ASP A 132 -9.19 3.07 11.28
N ARG A 133 -10.40 2.62 10.94
CA ARG A 133 -11.50 3.54 10.51
C ARG A 133 -11.86 4.60 11.55
N ASN A 134 -11.57 4.36 12.83
CA ASN A 134 -11.82 5.34 13.89
C ASN A 134 -10.67 6.34 14.06
N HIS A 135 -9.49 6.03 13.53
CA HIS A 135 -8.26 6.83 13.69
C HIS A 135 -7.46 6.96 12.38
N VAL A 136 -8.14 7.10 11.24
CA VAL A 136 -7.50 7.19 9.90
C VAL A 136 -6.42 8.28 9.83
N ALA A 137 -6.57 9.36 10.60
CA ALA A 137 -5.59 10.43 10.72
C ALA A 137 -4.21 9.98 11.22
N GLY A 138 -4.08 8.79 11.82
CA GLY A 138 -2.79 8.18 12.18
C GLY A 138 -1.87 7.94 10.98
N LEU A 139 -2.43 7.94 9.76
CA LEU A 139 -1.67 7.85 8.51
C LEU A 139 -1.26 9.20 7.93
N TRP A 140 -1.70 10.33 8.47
CA TRP A 140 -1.50 11.65 7.84
C TRP A 140 -0.03 11.91 7.45
N ASN A 141 0.90 11.54 8.33
CA ASN A 141 2.32 11.87 8.15
C ASN A 141 3.04 11.04 7.08
N ILE A 142 2.43 9.95 6.57
CA ILE A 142 3.04 9.20 5.46
C ILE A 142 2.97 9.97 4.15
N PHE A 143 2.05 10.93 4.02
CA PHE A 143 1.79 11.65 2.78
C PHE A 143 2.76 12.81 2.62
N ALA A 144 3.99 12.54 2.18
CA ALA A 144 4.98 13.56 1.83
C ALA A 144 5.04 13.83 0.32
N ARG A 145 3.85 13.85 -0.30
CA ARG A 145 3.50 13.83 -1.74
C ARG A 145 3.05 12.47 -2.27
N LEU A 146 3.06 11.41 -1.47
CA LEU A 146 2.30 10.19 -1.78
C LEU A 146 0.85 10.55 -2.17
N HIS A 147 0.30 9.90 -3.20
CA HIS A 147 -1.07 10.15 -3.65
C HIS A 147 -2.09 9.26 -2.93
N MET A 148 -1.73 7.99 -2.69
CA MET A 148 -2.65 7.04 -2.07
C MET A 148 -1.92 5.95 -1.30
N TYR A 149 -2.45 5.65 -0.13
CA TYR A 149 -2.17 4.41 0.58
C TYR A 149 -3.37 3.48 0.44
N CYS A 150 -3.16 2.34 -0.18
CA CYS A 150 -4.14 1.28 -0.34
C CYS A 150 -3.82 0.18 0.69
N GLY A 151 -4.73 -0.07 1.63
CA GLY A 151 -4.56 -1.06 2.68
C GLY A 151 -5.87 -1.74 3.01
N ALA A 152 -5.99 -2.21 4.26
CA ALA A 152 -7.20 -2.87 4.75
C ALA A 152 -7.65 -2.29 6.08
N TRP A 153 -8.97 -2.15 6.24
CA TRP A 153 -9.58 -1.77 7.51
C TRP A 153 -9.93 -2.96 8.40
N GLY A 154 -9.82 -4.18 7.85
CA GLY A 154 -10.12 -5.44 8.51
C GLY A 154 -9.26 -6.57 7.96
N GLU A 155 -9.83 -7.78 7.95
CA GLU A 155 -9.15 -8.98 7.46
C GLU A 155 -8.89 -8.92 5.95
N MET A 156 -7.70 -9.41 5.56
CA MET A 156 -7.32 -9.74 4.18
C MET A 156 -6.98 -11.22 4.14
N TRP A 157 -7.69 -11.98 3.32
CA TRP A 157 -7.64 -13.44 3.32
C TRP A 157 -6.47 -13.97 2.52
N ASP A 158 -5.87 -15.03 3.07
CA ASP A 158 -4.86 -15.85 2.41
C ASP A 158 -5.47 -17.22 2.07
N GLY A 159 -6.05 -17.35 0.87
CA GLY A 159 -6.76 -18.55 0.46
C GLY A 159 -6.70 -18.82 -1.04
N THR A 160 -7.24 -19.97 -1.46
CA THR A 160 -7.33 -20.40 -2.87
C THR A 160 -8.28 -19.55 -3.72
N THR A 161 -9.13 -18.74 -3.09
CA THR A 161 -10.06 -17.83 -3.78
C THR A 161 -9.59 -16.39 -3.71
N THR A 162 -8.41 -16.15 -3.14
CA THR A 162 -7.80 -14.82 -3.11
C THR A 162 -6.36 -14.86 -3.64
N ASP A 163 -5.97 -15.96 -4.29
CA ASP A 163 -4.62 -16.13 -4.81
C ASP A 163 -4.42 -15.39 -6.14
N GLU A 164 -5.53 -15.08 -6.81
CA GLU A 164 -5.68 -14.24 -8.00
C GLU A 164 -5.68 -12.73 -7.71
N CYS A 165 -5.92 -12.27 -6.48
CA CYS A 165 -6.18 -10.84 -6.22
C CYS A 165 -5.07 -9.89 -6.72
N GLY A 166 -3.80 -10.31 -6.65
CA GLY A 166 -2.71 -9.49 -7.20
C GLY A 166 -2.75 -9.41 -8.73
N GLU A 167 -3.16 -10.49 -9.40
CA GLU A 167 -3.42 -10.50 -10.84
C GLU A 167 -4.54 -9.52 -11.19
N ASP A 168 -5.66 -9.57 -10.46
CA ASP A 168 -6.84 -8.74 -10.72
C ASP A 168 -6.57 -7.26 -10.47
N VAL A 169 -5.88 -6.91 -9.37
CA VAL A 169 -5.40 -5.52 -9.15
C VAL A 169 -4.53 -5.07 -10.32
N GLY A 170 -3.58 -5.92 -10.74
CA GLY A 170 -2.69 -5.62 -11.87
C GLY A 170 -3.44 -5.39 -13.18
N ASP A 171 -4.45 -6.22 -13.48
CA ASP A 171 -5.29 -6.10 -14.68
C ASP A 171 -6.11 -4.80 -14.67
N ASN A 172 -6.75 -4.47 -13.54
CA ASN A 172 -7.53 -3.25 -13.40
C ASN A 172 -6.67 -1.99 -13.59
N LEU A 173 -5.48 -1.97 -13.00
CA LEU A 173 -4.53 -0.86 -13.17
C LEU A 173 -4.17 -0.63 -14.65
N ILE A 174 -3.90 -1.70 -15.41
CA ILE A 174 -3.48 -1.60 -16.83
C ILE A 174 -4.66 -1.46 -17.81
N HIS A 175 -5.88 -1.70 -17.36
CA HIS A 175 -7.10 -1.43 -18.13
C HIS A 175 -7.63 0.00 -17.93
N GLY A 176 -6.97 0.78 -17.08
CA GLY A 176 -7.28 2.19 -16.87
C GLY A 176 -8.37 2.45 -15.85
N ASP A 177 -8.59 1.53 -14.90
CA ASP A 177 -9.33 1.85 -13.70
C ASP A 177 -8.56 2.87 -12.84
N THR A 178 -9.28 3.59 -11.97
CA THR A 178 -8.58 4.41 -10.97
C THR A 178 -7.83 3.50 -10.01
N VAL A 179 -6.72 3.97 -9.44
CA VAL A 179 -5.91 3.18 -8.51
C VAL A 179 -6.75 2.68 -7.32
N SER A 180 -7.66 3.52 -6.83
CA SER A 180 -8.62 3.11 -5.79
C SER A 180 -9.55 2.00 -6.30
N HIS A 181 -10.16 2.16 -7.47
CA HIS A 181 -11.05 1.13 -8.03
C HIS A 181 -10.31 -0.19 -8.26
N ALA A 182 -9.10 -0.13 -8.82
CA ALA A 182 -8.26 -1.31 -9.05
C ALA A 182 -7.93 -2.05 -7.75
N TRP A 183 -7.63 -1.33 -6.66
CA TRP A 183 -7.44 -1.94 -5.35
C TRP A 183 -8.71 -2.59 -4.82
N HIS A 184 -9.82 -1.86 -4.79
CA HIS A 184 -11.07 -2.33 -4.21
C HIS A 184 -11.69 -3.51 -4.96
N ASP A 185 -11.71 -3.44 -6.29
CA ASP A 185 -12.24 -4.51 -7.14
C ASP A 185 -11.27 -5.70 -7.18
N GLY A 186 -9.97 -5.44 -7.37
CA GLY A 186 -8.98 -6.50 -7.54
C GLY A 186 -8.71 -7.33 -6.29
N VAL A 187 -8.90 -6.78 -5.09
CA VAL A 187 -8.81 -7.56 -3.84
C VAL A 187 -10.15 -8.05 -3.33
N SER A 188 -11.25 -7.81 -4.06
CA SER A 188 -12.54 -8.41 -3.72
C SER A 188 -12.56 -9.89 -4.10
N ASP A 189 -13.31 -10.71 -3.37
CA ASP A 189 -13.56 -12.11 -3.71
C ASP A 189 -15.04 -12.44 -3.48
N TRP A 190 -15.56 -13.42 -4.23
CA TRP A 190 -16.96 -13.85 -4.15
C TRP A 190 -17.22 -14.82 -3.00
N TRP A 191 -16.17 -15.42 -2.41
CA TRP A 191 -16.27 -16.42 -1.36
C TRP A 191 -15.90 -15.88 0.03
N VAL A 192 -14.88 -15.03 0.12
CA VAL A 192 -14.48 -14.37 1.37
C VAL A 192 -14.46 -12.85 1.26
N ASP A 193 -14.81 -12.22 2.37
CA ASP A 193 -14.89 -10.77 2.50
C ASP A 193 -13.50 -10.22 2.87
N ASN A 194 -12.78 -9.70 1.88
CA ASN A 194 -11.67 -8.80 2.13
C ASN A 194 -12.21 -7.40 2.48
N HIS A 195 -11.45 -6.66 3.30
CA HIS A 195 -11.87 -5.36 3.82
C HIS A 195 -10.96 -4.22 3.33
N PRO A 196 -10.88 -3.94 2.02
CA PRO A 196 -9.97 -2.93 1.51
C PRO A 196 -10.43 -1.52 1.84
N ILE A 197 -9.45 -0.62 1.94
CA ILE A 197 -9.62 0.81 2.13
C ILE A 197 -8.49 1.54 1.41
N THR A 198 -8.83 2.65 0.79
CA THR A 198 -7.87 3.60 0.25
C THR A 198 -7.92 4.90 1.02
N VAL A 199 -6.75 5.48 1.29
CA VAL A 199 -6.58 6.71 2.04
C VAL A 199 -5.74 7.67 1.20
N CYS A 200 -6.15 8.94 1.13
CA CYS A 200 -5.37 10.00 0.52
C CYS A 200 -5.54 11.33 1.25
N VAL A 201 -4.81 12.34 0.79
CA VAL A 201 -4.91 13.72 1.27
C VAL A 201 -5.46 14.63 0.17
N GLY A 202 -6.19 15.66 0.58
CA GLY A 202 -6.78 16.66 -0.32
C GLY A 202 -6.38 18.07 0.06
N ASP A 203 -6.36 18.97 -0.93
CA ASP A 203 -6.09 20.39 -0.74
C ASP A 203 -7.31 21.16 -0.20
N ALA A 204 -7.15 22.47 0.05
CA ALA A 204 -8.24 23.32 0.51
C ALA A 204 -9.44 23.36 -0.46
N ALA A 205 -9.19 23.21 -1.76
CA ALA A 205 -10.26 23.16 -2.76
C ALA A 205 -11.02 21.83 -2.75
N THR A 206 -10.36 20.75 -2.35
CA THR A 206 -10.97 19.42 -2.14
C THR A 206 -11.78 19.41 -0.85
N TRP A 207 -11.25 19.97 0.25
CA TRP A 207 -11.97 20.13 1.51
C TRP A 207 -13.22 21.02 1.36
N ASN A 208 -13.11 22.11 0.60
CA ASN A 208 -14.21 22.99 0.24
C ASN A 208 -15.08 23.39 1.46
N ASN A 209 -14.41 23.86 2.53
CA ASN A 209 -15.03 24.27 3.79
C ASN A 209 -15.93 23.17 4.43
N GLY A 210 -15.55 21.91 4.27
CA GLY A 210 -16.28 20.75 4.81
C GLY A 210 -17.31 20.15 3.87
N ASN A 211 -17.52 20.74 2.69
CA ASN A 211 -18.35 20.15 1.64
C ASN A 211 -17.44 19.44 0.61
N ILE A 212 -16.91 18.28 0.99
CA ILE A 212 -15.90 17.53 0.23
C ILE A 212 -16.24 17.44 -1.25
N ARG A 213 -15.26 17.81 -2.09
CA ARG A 213 -15.29 17.65 -3.54
C ARG A 213 -14.61 16.35 -3.93
N TRP A 214 -15.35 15.25 -3.83
CA TRP A 214 -14.87 13.91 -4.20
C TRP A 214 -14.39 13.83 -5.65
N ASP A 215 -15.01 14.62 -6.55
CA ASP A 215 -14.60 14.77 -7.94
C ASP A 215 -13.20 15.39 -8.13
N ARG A 216 -12.55 15.86 -7.06
CA ARG A 216 -11.18 16.38 -7.06
C ARG A 216 -10.16 15.47 -6.37
N SER A 217 -10.60 14.45 -5.64
CA SER A 217 -9.71 13.56 -4.88
C SER A 217 -8.92 12.62 -5.80
N THR A 218 -7.69 12.27 -5.41
CA THR A 218 -6.88 11.23 -6.10
C THR A 218 -7.61 9.89 -6.17
N ILE A 219 -8.41 9.53 -5.14
CA ILE A 219 -9.28 8.34 -5.13
C ILE A 219 -10.12 8.21 -6.42
N ASN A 220 -10.66 9.32 -6.94
CA ASN A 220 -11.54 9.31 -8.12
C ASN A 220 -10.84 9.72 -9.42
N ARG A 221 -9.54 10.04 -9.40
CA ARG A 221 -8.86 10.70 -10.53
C ARG A 221 -7.49 10.14 -10.88
N ASP A 222 -6.84 9.46 -9.95
CA ASP A 222 -5.56 8.83 -10.21
C ASP A 222 -5.80 7.47 -10.85
N HIS A 223 -5.12 7.28 -11.97
CA HIS A 223 -4.97 6.03 -12.69
C HIS A 223 -3.49 5.66 -12.69
N PHE A 224 -3.17 4.41 -12.98
CA PHE A 224 -1.77 4.02 -13.10
C PHE A 224 -1.11 4.71 -14.30
N TRP A 225 0.17 5.07 -14.17
CA TRP A 225 0.90 5.83 -15.19
C TRP A 225 0.83 5.21 -16.59
N GLY A 226 0.30 5.94 -17.56
CA GLY A 226 0.13 5.45 -18.94
C GLY A 226 -1.22 4.80 -19.23
N HIS A 227 -2.07 4.65 -18.21
CA HIS A 227 -3.41 4.07 -18.31
C HIS A 227 -4.53 5.03 -17.90
N GLY A 228 -4.19 6.30 -17.66
CA GLY A 228 -5.17 7.37 -17.41
C GLY A 228 -4.51 8.64 -16.90
N ASN A 229 -5.30 9.45 -16.19
CA ASN A 229 -4.83 10.67 -15.56
C ASN A 229 -4.09 10.37 -14.24
N VAL A 230 -3.06 11.15 -13.92
CA VAL A 230 -2.41 11.16 -12.61
C VAL A 230 -2.45 12.59 -12.12
N GLU A 231 -3.00 12.83 -10.93
CA GLU A 231 -3.04 14.17 -10.37
C GLU A 231 -1.62 14.66 -10.03
N PRO A 232 -1.38 15.99 -9.97
CA PRO A 232 -0.12 16.52 -9.48
C PRO A 232 0.07 16.23 -7.98
N ASP A 233 1.33 16.00 -7.57
CA ASP A 233 1.72 15.86 -6.18
C ASP A 233 1.16 16.94 -5.27
N LEU A 234 0.74 16.52 -4.07
CA LEU A 234 0.31 17.42 -3.01
C LEU A 234 1.31 17.44 -1.86
N GLY A 235 2.15 18.47 -1.81
CA GLY A 235 3.13 18.64 -0.73
C GLY A 235 2.46 18.88 0.63
N PRO A 236 3.13 18.56 1.76
CA PRO A 236 2.56 18.67 3.10
C PRO A 236 1.90 20.02 3.43
N ALA A 237 2.50 21.13 2.98
CA ALA A 237 1.98 22.47 3.23
C ALA A 237 0.67 22.81 2.48
N GLN A 238 0.28 21.99 1.49
CA GLN A 238 -0.92 22.18 0.68
C GLN A 238 -2.10 21.32 1.16
N GLN A 239 -1.85 20.35 2.03
CA GLN A 239 -2.84 19.42 2.55
C GLN A 239 -3.80 20.11 3.52
N ALA A 240 -5.09 19.83 3.39
CA ALA A 240 -6.14 20.42 4.20
C ALA A 240 -7.12 19.39 4.78
N CYS A 241 -7.23 18.21 4.18
CA CYS A 241 -8.04 17.12 4.71
C CYS A 241 -7.45 15.74 4.37
N ILE A 242 -7.81 14.75 5.17
CA ILE A 242 -7.61 13.33 4.86
C ILE A 242 -8.94 12.78 4.36
N LEU A 243 -8.86 11.93 3.34
CA LEU A 243 -9.99 11.32 2.66
C LEU A 243 -9.77 9.82 2.63
N TRP A 244 -10.84 9.06 2.73
CA TRP A 244 -10.77 7.61 2.60
C TRP A 244 -12.05 7.06 1.99
N TYR A 245 -11.89 5.94 1.28
CA TYR A 245 -12.97 5.17 0.70
C TYR A 245 -12.76 3.70 1.09
N TRP A 246 -13.79 3.04 1.59
CA TRP A 246 -13.75 1.64 1.96
C TRP A 246 -14.91 0.89 1.31
N THR A 247 -14.70 -0.40 1.04
CA THR A 247 -15.78 -1.31 0.68
C THR A 247 -16.03 -2.27 1.83
N GLU A 248 -17.29 -2.67 1.98
CA GLU A 248 -17.65 -3.85 2.76
C GLU A 248 -17.51 -5.06 1.82
N GLY A 249 -17.12 -6.21 2.35
CA GLY A 249 -17.20 -7.47 1.60
C GLY A 249 -18.65 -7.91 1.42
#